data_AF-W3XLC9-F1
#
_entry.id   AF-W3XLC9-F1
#
_cell.length_a   1.000
_cell.length_b   1.000
_cell.length_c   1.000
_cell.angle_alpha   90.00
_cell.angle_beta   90.00
_cell.angle_gamma   90.00
#
_symmetry.space_group_name_H-M   'P 1'
#
loop_
_entity.id
_entity.type
_entity.pdbx_description
1 polymer ?
#
loop_
_entity_poly.entity_id
_entity_poly.type
_entity_poly.pdbx_seq_one_letter_code
_entity_poly.pdbx_strand_id
1 'polypeptide(L)'
;MDTDQSSSEPRVTESRRRNRMGPRDFGPPKAFEIPPELYQKAKNQNDELNDDEVHRGDVVGKALAHPESLTLAEKYDVLGWTEPESLHAAIQRISGLETPAELLAKAQVSRDSLSWDEIDLIVKRFQLSSPTPGTSGVDMWRQVPGNLQARALVSACEGIDDEFFNRLTEFSIGDDGAVAKRVAKFLKDNPEALPPQPSIRNEHCYSLAHSRDDVVLGNYRPWPPLGPGRFPEQYPPTASVVFGRDLKEQGIFSYAPVGRELYQLWDDLSEDERDQYRDRAEVLRQAAWDEWYKKQGSKQGGRDPRPVMALASE
;
A
#
# COMPACT_ATOMS: atom_id res chain seq x y z
N MET A 1 -43.18 38.78 4.39
CA MET A 1 -42.25 38.37 5.46
C MET A 1 -42.25 36.86 5.45
N ASP A 2 -41.37 36.26 4.65
CA ASP A 2 -41.10 34.82 4.68
C ASP A 2 -39.60 34.68 4.42
N THR A 3 -38.87 34.44 5.51
CA THR A 3 -37.43 34.15 5.49
C THR A 3 -37.27 32.66 5.25
N ASP A 4 -37.01 32.30 4.01
CA ASP A 4 -36.68 30.94 3.61
C ASP A 4 -35.24 30.63 4.04
N GLN A 5 -35.10 30.00 5.21
CA GLN A 5 -33.82 29.51 5.72
C GLN A 5 -33.45 28.22 5.00
N SER A 6 -32.83 28.37 3.83
CA SER A 6 -32.15 27.27 3.14
C SER A 6 -30.94 26.83 3.99
N SER A 7 -31.16 25.80 4.79
CA SER A 7 -30.14 25.14 5.60
C SER A 7 -29.20 24.36 4.67
N SER A 8 -28.08 25.00 4.31
CA SER A 8 -27.00 24.37 3.56
C SER A 8 -26.20 23.46 4.51
N GLU A 9 -26.65 22.22 4.69
CA GLU A 9 -25.81 21.21 5.32
C GLU A 9 -24.56 20.96 4.47
N PRO A 10 -23.36 20.94 5.07
CA PRO A 10 -22.14 20.64 4.33
C PRO A 10 -22.20 19.20 3.85
N ARG A 11 -22.31 18.99 2.54
CA ARG A 11 -22.12 17.68 1.88
C ARG A 11 -20.76 17.12 2.28
N VAL A 12 -20.75 16.28 3.32
CA VAL A 12 -19.62 15.41 3.62
C VAL A 12 -19.46 14.53 2.39
N THR A 13 -18.43 14.79 1.60
CA THR A 13 -18.15 14.03 0.39
C THR A 13 -18.04 12.55 0.74
N GLU A 14 -18.58 11.69 -0.10
CA GLU A 14 -18.59 10.23 0.09
C GLU A 14 -17.18 9.66 0.33
N SER A 15 -16.16 10.32 -0.21
CA SER A 15 -14.74 10.09 0.07
C SER A 15 -14.37 10.22 1.54
N ARG A 16 -14.95 11.17 2.29
CA ARG A 16 -14.76 11.29 3.76
C ARG A 16 -15.49 10.20 4.54
N ARG A 17 -16.60 9.66 4.03
CA ARG A 17 -17.26 8.48 4.61
C ARG A 17 -16.41 7.22 4.39
N ARG A 18 -15.83 7.04 3.19
CA ARG A 18 -14.93 5.90 2.91
C ARG A 18 -13.66 5.92 3.76
N ASN A 19 -13.09 7.09 4.03
CA ASN A 19 -11.90 7.22 4.89
C ASN A 19 -12.17 6.98 6.38
N ARG A 20 -13.42 6.79 6.80
CA ARG A 20 -13.78 6.42 8.18
C ARG A 20 -14.07 4.94 8.36
N MET A 21 -14.11 4.15 7.29
CA MET A 21 -14.32 2.72 7.43
C MET A 21 -13.07 2.11 8.04
N GLY A 22 -13.20 1.59 9.26
CA GLY A 22 -12.16 0.84 9.94
C GLY A 22 -12.24 -0.65 9.59
N PRO A 23 -11.27 -1.47 10.01
CA PRO A 23 -11.30 -2.92 9.78
C PRO A 23 -12.59 -3.59 10.28
N ARG A 24 -13.22 -3.03 11.32
CA ARG A 24 -14.51 -3.49 11.87
C ARG A 24 -15.68 -3.41 10.89
N ASP A 25 -15.58 -2.59 9.84
CA ASP A 25 -16.62 -2.46 8.82
C ASP A 25 -16.50 -3.53 7.72
N PHE A 26 -15.40 -4.32 7.71
CA PHE A 26 -15.09 -5.30 6.67
C PHE A 26 -15.24 -6.76 7.13
N GLY A 27 -15.63 -6.99 8.38
CA GLY A 27 -15.82 -8.34 8.93
C GLY A 27 -16.97 -8.40 9.93
N PRO A 28 -17.46 -9.59 10.28
CA PRO A 28 -18.50 -9.72 11.29
C PRO A 28 -17.97 -9.23 12.65
N PRO A 29 -18.80 -8.57 13.49
CA PRO A 29 -18.40 -8.12 14.82
C PRO A 29 -17.76 -9.23 15.66
N LYS A 30 -18.26 -10.46 15.50
CA LYS A 30 -17.77 -11.67 16.18
C LYS A 30 -16.28 -11.95 15.95
N ALA A 31 -15.73 -11.58 14.79
CA ALA A 31 -14.30 -11.76 14.49
C ALA A 31 -13.39 -10.99 15.47
N PHE A 32 -13.88 -9.91 16.08
CA PHE A 32 -13.11 -9.11 17.03
C PHE A 32 -13.32 -9.52 18.50
N GLU A 33 -14.24 -10.46 18.74
CA GLU A 33 -14.51 -11.01 20.07
C GLU A 33 -13.74 -12.31 20.35
N ILE A 34 -13.31 -13.00 19.29
CA ILE A 34 -12.55 -14.24 19.38
C ILE A 34 -11.09 -13.92 19.75
N PRO A 35 -10.52 -14.57 20.79
CA PRO A 35 -9.13 -14.39 21.17
C PRO A 35 -8.16 -14.68 20.01
N PRO A 36 -7.13 -13.83 19.77
CA PRO A 36 -6.15 -14.03 18.70
C PRO A 36 -5.47 -15.41 18.70
N GLU A 37 -5.32 -16.02 19.87
CA GLU A 37 -4.71 -17.33 20.06
C GLU A 37 -5.51 -18.43 19.37
N LEU A 38 -6.84 -18.33 19.32
CA LEU A 38 -7.69 -19.32 18.63
C LEU A 38 -7.52 -19.26 17.11
N TYR A 39 -7.23 -18.09 16.55
CA TYR A 39 -6.88 -18.01 15.12
C TYR A 39 -5.54 -18.69 14.83
N GLN A 40 -4.54 -18.54 15.71
CA GLN A 40 -3.29 -19.26 15.53
C GLN A 40 -3.42 -20.76 15.77
N LYS A 41 -4.24 -21.17 16.75
CA LYS A 41 -4.62 -22.58 16.91
C LYS A 41 -5.25 -23.10 15.63
N ALA A 42 -6.17 -22.36 15.00
CA ALA A 42 -6.79 -22.76 13.74
C ALA A 42 -5.81 -23.00 12.62
N LYS A 43 -4.79 -22.15 12.49
CA LYS A 43 -3.76 -22.31 11.47
C LYS A 43 -2.86 -23.53 11.72
N ASN A 44 -2.51 -23.80 12.97
CA ASN A 44 -1.43 -24.74 13.31
C ASN A 44 -1.93 -26.11 13.79
N GLN A 45 -3.16 -26.18 14.31
CA GLN A 45 -3.77 -27.31 15.03
C GLN A 45 -5.27 -27.35 14.71
N ASN A 46 -5.59 -27.29 13.41
CA ASN A 46 -6.97 -27.18 12.93
C ASN A 46 -7.86 -28.34 13.40
N ASP A 47 -7.27 -29.53 13.46
CA ASP A 47 -7.87 -30.79 13.91
C ASP A 47 -8.22 -30.83 15.40
N GLU A 48 -7.64 -29.94 16.21
CA GLU A 48 -7.91 -29.83 17.66
C GLU A 48 -8.95 -28.77 18.02
N LEU A 49 -9.52 -28.06 17.03
CA LEU A 49 -10.58 -27.08 17.26
C LEU A 49 -11.95 -27.74 17.32
N ASN A 50 -12.78 -27.26 18.24
CA ASN A 50 -14.21 -27.50 18.16
C ASN A 50 -14.90 -26.42 17.31
N ASP A 51 -16.06 -26.76 16.75
CA ASP A 51 -16.83 -25.87 15.87
C ASP A 51 -17.19 -24.53 16.51
N ASP A 52 -17.37 -24.51 17.83
CA ASP A 52 -17.80 -23.35 18.59
C ASP A 52 -16.66 -22.35 18.87
N GLU A 53 -15.40 -22.81 18.92
CA GLU A 53 -14.23 -22.00 19.29
C GLU A 53 -13.91 -20.89 18.29
N VAL A 54 -14.13 -21.14 16.99
CA VAL A 54 -13.80 -20.20 15.90
C VAL A 54 -15.03 -19.78 15.08
N HIS A 55 -16.23 -20.03 15.60
CA HIS A 55 -17.48 -19.68 14.92
C HIS A 55 -17.66 -18.15 14.82
N ARG A 56 -17.47 -17.63 13.61
CA ARG A 56 -17.66 -16.21 13.27
C ARG A 56 -19.00 -15.90 12.59
N GLY A 57 -19.69 -16.93 12.10
CA GLY A 57 -20.92 -16.79 11.30
C GLY A 57 -20.68 -16.36 9.85
N ASP A 58 -19.44 -16.41 9.35
CA ASP A 58 -19.06 -16.12 7.97
C ASP A 58 -18.24 -17.26 7.35
N VAL A 59 -17.96 -17.15 6.04
CA VAL A 59 -17.17 -18.14 5.30
C VAL A 59 -15.75 -18.30 5.86
N VAL A 60 -15.20 -17.24 6.45
CA VAL A 60 -13.87 -17.27 7.07
C VAL A 60 -13.89 -18.11 8.35
N GLY A 61 -14.93 -17.99 9.19
CA GLY A 61 -15.13 -18.88 10.33
C GLY A 61 -15.24 -20.34 9.91
N LYS A 62 -16.00 -20.62 8.84
CA LYS A 62 -16.10 -21.97 8.26
C LYS A 62 -14.73 -22.47 7.76
N ALA A 63 -13.96 -21.62 7.09
CA ALA A 63 -12.61 -21.95 6.61
C ALA A 63 -11.61 -22.20 7.74
N LEU A 64 -11.76 -21.54 8.88
CA LEU A 64 -10.95 -21.76 10.07
C LEU A 64 -11.32 -23.04 10.82
N ALA A 65 -12.55 -23.53 10.68
CA ALA A 65 -12.99 -24.76 11.36
C ALA A 65 -12.80 -26.00 10.48
N HIS A 66 -13.24 -25.92 9.21
CA HIS A 66 -13.33 -27.05 8.28
C HIS A 66 -12.98 -26.59 6.85
N PRO A 67 -11.72 -26.25 6.55
CA PRO A 67 -11.33 -25.70 5.25
C PRO A 67 -11.65 -26.64 4.06
N GLU A 68 -11.65 -27.96 4.29
CA GLU A 68 -12.01 -28.98 3.31
C GLU A 68 -13.52 -29.03 3.00
N SER A 69 -14.37 -28.52 3.90
CA SER A 69 -15.83 -28.46 3.71
C SER A 69 -16.28 -27.28 2.81
N LEU A 70 -15.36 -26.39 2.44
CA LEU A 70 -15.66 -25.24 1.62
C LEU A 70 -15.96 -25.65 0.18
N THR A 71 -17.01 -25.07 -0.39
CA THR A 71 -17.25 -25.09 -1.82
C THR A 71 -16.18 -24.28 -2.56
N LEU A 72 -16.05 -24.49 -3.87
CA LEU A 72 -15.05 -23.76 -4.67
C LEU A 72 -15.26 -22.23 -4.65
N ALA A 73 -16.52 -21.78 -4.69
CA ALA A 73 -16.85 -20.35 -4.60
C ALA A 73 -16.46 -19.77 -3.23
N GLU A 74 -16.76 -20.48 -2.14
CA GLU A 74 -16.36 -20.07 -0.78
C GLU A 74 -14.84 -19.98 -0.64
N LYS A 75 -14.08 -20.93 -1.22
CA LYS A 75 -12.62 -20.86 -1.23
C LYS A 75 -12.12 -19.60 -1.94
N TYR A 76 -12.74 -19.24 -3.06
CA TYR A 76 -12.31 -18.08 -3.86
C TYR A 76 -12.66 -16.77 -3.15
N ASP A 77 -13.78 -16.71 -2.43
CA ASP A 77 -14.12 -15.58 -1.56
C ASP A 77 -13.08 -15.40 -0.45
N VAL A 78 -12.69 -16.49 0.24
CA VAL A 78 -11.63 -16.45 1.27
C VAL A 78 -10.26 -16.04 0.68
N LEU A 79 -9.95 -16.48 -0.54
CA LEU A 79 -8.72 -16.08 -1.23
C LEU A 79 -8.79 -14.66 -1.82
N GLY A 80 -9.97 -14.03 -1.80
CA GLY A 80 -10.19 -12.74 -2.44
C GLY A 80 -9.89 -12.79 -3.94
N TRP A 81 -10.39 -13.82 -4.62
CA TRP A 81 -10.25 -14.04 -6.07
C TRP A 81 -11.56 -13.74 -6.80
N THR A 82 -11.50 -13.59 -8.13
CA THR A 82 -12.73 -13.53 -8.95
C THR A 82 -13.46 -14.86 -8.93
N GLU A 83 -14.79 -14.86 -9.07
CA GLU A 83 -15.65 -16.04 -9.16
C GLU A 83 -15.06 -17.18 -10.01
N PRO A 84 -15.18 -18.46 -9.56
CA PRO A 84 -14.43 -19.58 -10.14
C PRO A 84 -14.59 -19.75 -11.64
N GLU A 85 -15.83 -19.76 -12.14
CA GLU A 85 -16.11 -19.98 -13.57
C GLU A 85 -15.47 -18.90 -14.45
N SER A 86 -15.58 -17.63 -14.03
CA SER A 86 -15.00 -16.50 -14.77
C SER A 86 -13.48 -16.55 -14.74
N LEU A 87 -12.90 -16.89 -13.58
CA LEU A 87 -11.46 -16.97 -13.42
C LEU A 87 -10.87 -18.15 -14.23
N HIS A 88 -11.46 -19.34 -14.15
CA HIS A 88 -11.03 -20.51 -14.92
C HIS A 88 -11.12 -20.25 -16.43
N ALA A 89 -12.23 -19.68 -16.91
CA ALA A 89 -12.36 -19.30 -18.31
C ALA A 89 -11.30 -18.27 -18.74
N ALA A 90 -10.89 -17.37 -17.84
CA ALA A 90 -9.80 -16.43 -18.11
C ALA A 90 -8.44 -17.12 -18.17
N ILE A 91 -8.12 -18.00 -17.23
CA ILE A 91 -6.87 -18.76 -17.19
C ILE A 91 -6.77 -19.64 -18.44
N GLN A 92 -7.81 -20.42 -18.75
CA GLN A 92 -7.84 -21.29 -19.93
C GLN A 92 -7.56 -20.51 -21.22
N ARG A 93 -8.08 -19.28 -21.34
CA ARG A 93 -7.86 -18.44 -22.51
C ARG A 93 -6.42 -17.93 -22.62
N ILE A 94 -5.79 -17.55 -21.51
CA ILE A 94 -4.46 -16.90 -21.52
C ILE A 94 -3.30 -17.88 -21.46
N SER A 95 -3.49 -19.04 -20.83
CA SER A 95 -2.43 -20.02 -20.56
C SER A 95 -2.69 -21.40 -21.13
N GLY A 96 -3.96 -21.72 -21.46
CA GLY A 96 -4.40 -23.08 -21.76
C GLY A 96 -4.49 -24.00 -20.53
N LEU A 97 -4.27 -23.47 -19.32
CA LEU A 97 -4.42 -24.17 -18.04
C LEU A 97 -5.84 -23.98 -17.49
N GLU A 98 -6.30 -24.89 -16.66
CA GLU A 98 -7.68 -24.87 -16.16
C GLU A 98 -7.80 -24.06 -14.87
N THR A 99 -6.79 -24.12 -13.99
CA THR A 99 -6.91 -23.60 -12.62
C THR A 99 -5.82 -22.59 -12.21
N PRO A 100 -6.08 -21.74 -11.20
CA PRO A 100 -5.05 -20.90 -10.60
C PRO A 100 -3.87 -21.70 -10.02
N ALA A 101 -4.13 -22.86 -9.41
CA ALA A 101 -3.10 -23.69 -8.81
C ALA A 101 -2.10 -24.20 -9.86
N GLU A 102 -2.58 -24.63 -11.03
CA GLU A 102 -1.71 -25.03 -12.16
C GLU A 102 -0.87 -23.87 -12.66
N LEU A 103 -1.46 -22.68 -12.77
CA LEU A 103 -0.72 -21.49 -13.20
C LEU A 103 0.38 -21.10 -12.19
N LEU A 104 0.09 -21.21 -10.89
CA LEU A 104 1.08 -20.98 -9.84
C LEU A 104 2.16 -22.07 -9.80
N ALA A 105 1.81 -23.33 -10.04
CA ALA A 105 2.78 -24.42 -10.15
C ALA A 105 3.74 -24.20 -11.34
N LYS A 106 3.21 -23.75 -12.49
CA LYS A 106 4.02 -23.33 -13.64
C LYS A 106 4.99 -22.20 -13.25
N ALA A 107 4.50 -21.18 -12.55
CA ALA A 107 5.33 -20.08 -12.05
C ALA A 107 6.44 -20.56 -11.11
N GLN A 108 6.15 -21.54 -10.26
CA GLN A 108 7.08 -22.11 -9.30
C GLN A 108 8.20 -22.91 -9.97
N VAL A 109 7.91 -23.62 -11.07
CA VAL A 109 8.92 -24.31 -11.88
C VAL A 109 9.87 -23.30 -12.53
N SER A 110 9.31 -22.28 -13.19
CA SER A 110 10.09 -21.19 -13.76
C SER A 110 9.22 -19.98 -13.99
N ARG A 111 9.57 -18.87 -13.33
CA ARG A 111 8.92 -17.58 -13.56
C ARG A 111 9.03 -17.14 -15.02
N ASP A 112 10.16 -17.40 -15.65
CA ASP A 112 10.41 -16.98 -17.04
C ASP A 112 9.59 -17.80 -18.06
N SER A 113 8.91 -18.87 -17.60
CA SER A 113 7.93 -19.61 -18.41
C SER A 113 6.56 -18.93 -18.51
N LEU A 114 6.32 -17.89 -17.70
CA LEU A 114 5.07 -17.16 -17.70
C LEU A 114 4.99 -16.16 -18.86
N SER A 115 3.83 -16.12 -19.50
CA SER A 115 3.44 -15.05 -20.40
C SER A 115 3.11 -13.77 -19.61
N TRP A 116 3.07 -12.63 -20.30
CA TRP A 116 2.73 -11.37 -19.66
C TRP A 116 1.29 -11.30 -19.17
N ASP A 117 0.37 -11.98 -19.85
CA ASP A 117 -1.03 -12.04 -19.44
C ASP A 117 -1.19 -12.88 -18.17
N GLU A 118 -0.41 -13.96 -18.05
CA GLU A 118 -0.30 -14.76 -16.84
C GLU A 118 0.27 -13.94 -15.67
N ILE A 119 1.37 -13.20 -15.90
CA ILE A 119 1.97 -12.33 -14.89
C ILE A 119 0.99 -11.23 -14.45
N ASP A 120 0.31 -10.58 -15.39
CA ASP A 120 -0.66 -9.52 -15.09
C ASP A 120 -1.83 -10.05 -14.24
N LEU A 121 -2.33 -11.25 -14.55
CA LEU A 121 -3.38 -11.90 -13.77
C LEU A 121 -2.91 -12.22 -12.34
N ILE A 122 -1.69 -12.74 -12.19
CA ILE A 122 -1.09 -13.04 -10.87
C ILE A 122 -0.89 -11.75 -10.06
N VAL A 123 -0.37 -10.68 -10.68
CA VAL A 123 -0.17 -9.36 -10.03
C VAL A 123 -1.49 -8.79 -9.52
N LYS A 124 -2.55 -8.93 -10.33
CA LYS A 124 -3.91 -8.55 -9.94
C LYS A 124 -4.52 -9.48 -8.90
N ARG A 125 -3.75 -10.46 -8.39
CA ARG A 125 -4.19 -11.47 -7.43
C ARG A 125 -5.46 -12.20 -7.90
N PHE A 126 -5.49 -12.54 -9.19
CA PHE A 126 -6.63 -13.19 -9.83
C PHE A 126 -7.94 -12.38 -9.79
N GLN A 127 -7.83 -11.04 -9.72
CA GLN A 127 -8.95 -10.12 -9.93
C GLN A 127 -9.05 -9.77 -11.42
N LEU A 128 -10.12 -10.21 -12.08
CA LEU A 128 -10.36 -9.91 -13.50
C LEU A 128 -10.82 -8.47 -13.72
N SER A 129 -11.55 -7.91 -12.76
CA SER A 129 -11.89 -6.49 -12.77
C SER A 129 -10.70 -5.73 -12.20
N SER A 130 -10.23 -4.70 -12.92
CA SER A 130 -9.15 -3.85 -12.41
C SER A 130 -9.57 -3.32 -11.03
N PRO A 131 -8.81 -3.61 -9.96
CA PRO A 131 -9.10 -3.00 -8.68
C PRO A 131 -9.09 -1.49 -8.89
N THR A 132 -10.21 -0.84 -8.57
CA THR A 132 -10.28 0.63 -8.62
C THR A 132 -9.05 1.17 -7.89
N PRO A 133 -8.21 2.03 -8.49
CA PRO A 133 -7.01 2.54 -7.84
C PRO A 133 -7.36 3.04 -6.43
N GLY A 134 -6.83 2.35 -5.42
CA GLY A 134 -7.18 2.64 -4.02
C GLY A 134 -8.17 1.69 -3.36
N THR A 135 -8.41 0.47 -3.85
CA THR A 135 -9.13 -0.57 -3.09
C THR A 135 -8.36 -0.96 -1.83
N SER A 136 -8.50 -0.14 -0.80
CA SER A 136 -8.28 -0.47 0.60
C SER A 136 -8.99 -1.75 1.00
N GLY A 137 -10.01 -2.21 0.26
CA GLY A 137 -10.79 -3.41 0.60
C GLY A 137 -9.95 -4.65 0.90
N VAL A 138 -8.98 -5.02 0.05
CA VAL A 138 -8.13 -6.21 0.31
C VAL A 138 -7.21 -5.99 1.51
N ASP A 139 -6.61 -4.81 1.63
CA ASP A 139 -5.73 -4.49 2.75
C ASP A 139 -6.49 -4.39 4.08
N MET A 140 -7.74 -3.93 4.06
CA MET A 140 -8.63 -3.83 5.22
C MET A 140 -9.23 -5.19 5.58
N TRP A 141 -9.56 -6.01 4.59
CA TRP A 141 -9.98 -7.41 4.79
C TRP A 141 -8.87 -8.21 5.48
N ARG A 142 -7.60 -8.02 5.08
CA ARG A 142 -6.44 -8.65 5.74
C ARG A 142 -6.25 -8.22 7.21
N GLN A 143 -6.81 -7.08 7.60
CA GLN A 143 -6.76 -6.58 8.99
C GLN A 143 -7.87 -7.15 9.88
N VAL A 144 -8.87 -7.83 9.32
CA VAL A 144 -9.89 -8.52 10.12
C VAL A 144 -9.25 -9.78 10.74
N PRO A 145 -9.33 -9.97 12.07
CA PRO A 145 -8.72 -11.11 12.75
C PRO A 145 -9.14 -12.44 12.15
N GLY A 146 -8.21 -13.37 11.93
CA GLY A 146 -8.47 -14.70 11.38
C GLY A 146 -8.49 -14.81 9.85
N ASN A 147 -8.62 -13.69 9.12
CA ASN A 147 -8.69 -13.74 7.65
C ASN A 147 -7.40 -14.26 7.00
N LEU A 148 -6.23 -13.87 7.52
CA LEU A 148 -4.94 -14.36 7.02
C LEU A 148 -4.72 -15.85 7.34
N GLN A 149 -5.19 -16.33 8.49
CA GLN A 149 -5.10 -17.73 8.88
C GLN A 149 -6.00 -18.60 8.00
N ALA A 150 -7.25 -18.18 7.79
CA ALA A 150 -8.18 -18.85 6.89
C ALA A 150 -7.63 -18.92 5.46
N ARG A 151 -7.10 -17.80 4.95
CA ARG A 151 -6.46 -17.74 3.64
C ARG A 151 -5.33 -18.77 3.53
N ALA A 152 -4.43 -18.83 4.51
CA ALA A 152 -3.32 -19.78 4.51
C ALA A 152 -3.79 -21.24 4.51
N LEU A 153 -4.81 -21.57 5.31
CA LEU A 153 -5.42 -22.91 5.35
C LEU A 153 -6.03 -23.28 3.99
N VAL A 154 -6.83 -22.39 3.40
CA VAL A 154 -7.45 -22.61 2.10
C VAL A 154 -6.39 -22.74 1.00
N SER A 155 -5.35 -21.89 1.00
CA SER A 155 -4.22 -22.02 0.07
C SER A 155 -3.54 -23.39 0.20
N ALA A 156 -3.28 -23.85 1.42
CA ALA A 156 -2.68 -25.17 1.64
C ALA A 156 -3.57 -26.32 1.13
N CYS A 157 -4.90 -26.25 1.34
CA CYS A 157 -5.85 -27.23 0.81
C CYS A 157 -5.85 -27.29 -0.72
N GLU A 158 -5.57 -26.19 -1.40
CA GLU A 158 -5.46 -26.10 -2.86
C GLU A 158 -4.05 -26.40 -3.38
N GLY A 159 -3.11 -26.79 -2.50
CA GLY A 159 -1.71 -27.03 -2.88
C GLY A 159 -0.94 -25.75 -3.27
N ILE A 160 -1.41 -24.59 -2.82
CA ILE A 160 -0.83 -23.29 -3.11
C ILE A 160 0.08 -22.87 -1.96
N ASP A 161 1.34 -22.59 -2.29
CA ASP A 161 2.26 -21.89 -1.40
C ASP A 161 1.91 -20.38 -1.38
N ASP A 162 1.16 -19.95 -0.35
CA ASP A 162 0.73 -18.54 -0.21
C ASP A 162 1.93 -17.59 -0.03
N GLU A 163 3.05 -18.04 0.56
CA GLU A 163 4.25 -17.22 0.69
C GLU A 163 4.90 -16.99 -0.68
N PHE A 164 5.03 -18.06 -1.48
CA PHE A 164 5.48 -17.95 -2.86
C PHE A 164 4.56 -17.03 -3.68
N PHE A 165 3.24 -17.21 -3.56
CA PHE A 165 2.28 -16.36 -4.27
C PHE A 165 2.42 -14.88 -3.91
N ASN A 166 2.54 -14.55 -2.61
CA ASN A 166 2.75 -13.16 -2.17
C ASN A 166 4.07 -12.58 -2.70
N ARG A 167 5.18 -13.33 -2.61
CA ARG A 167 6.49 -12.91 -3.17
C ARG A 167 6.44 -12.68 -4.67
N LEU A 168 5.76 -13.56 -5.41
CA LEU A 168 5.60 -13.43 -6.86
C LEU A 168 4.79 -12.18 -7.22
N THR A 169 3.77 -11.86 -6.42
CA THR A 169 2.97 -10.64 -6.58
C THR A 169 3.83 -9.39 -6.32
N GLU A 170 4.60 -9.38 -5.22
CA GLU A 170 5.48 -8.26 -4.83
C GLU A 170 6.59 -8.02 -5.85
N PHE A 171 7.27 -9.08 -6.29
CA PHE A 171 8.29 -9.01 -7.33
C PHE A 171 7.72 -8.38 -8.60
N SER A 172 6.55 -8.85 -9.02
CA SER A 172 5.94 -8.38 -10.27
C SER A 172 5.44 -6.93 -10.16
N ILE A 173 5.25 -6.39 -8.95
CA ILE A 173 4.97 -4.96 -8.73
C ILE A 173 6.27 -4.14 -8.78
N GLY A 174 7.36 -4.67 -8.22
CA GLY A 174 8.64 -3.95 -8.09
C GLY A 174 9.64 -4.12 -9.24
N ASP A 175 9.45 -5.08 -10.14
CA ASP A 175 10.36 -5.33 -11.27
C ASP A 175 10.14 -4.33 -12.40
N ASP A 176 11.15 -3.49 -12.68
CA ASP A 176 11.09 -2.45 -13.71
C ASP A 176 10.76 -3.02 -15.10
N GLY A 177 11.24 -4.23 -15.41
CA GLY A 177 10.96 -4.90 -16.68
C GLY A 177 9.48 -5.25 -16.82
N ALA A 178 8.88 -5.80 -15.77
CA ALA A 178 7.45 -6.10 -15.70
C ALA A 178 6.61 -4.82 -15.71
N VAL A 179 7.02 -3.78 -14.98
CA VAL A 179 6.35 -2.48 -14.95
C VAL A 179 6.35 -1.82 -16.33
N ALA A 180 7.53 -1.68 -16.96
CA ALA A 180 7.66 -1.03 -18.26
C ALA A 180 6.84 -1.75 -19.33
N LYS A 181 6.80 -3.08 -19.31
CA LYS A 181 6.00 -3.89 -20.25
C LYS A 181 4.50 -3.77 -20.00
N ARG A 182 4.04 -3.70 -18.74
CA ARG A 182 2.63 -3.40 -18.43
C ARG A 182 2.22 -2.02 -18.93
N VAL A 183 3.06 -1.00 -18.73
CA VAL A 183 2.82 0.34 -19.25
C VAL A 183 2.74 0.31 -20.78
N ALA A 184 3.67 -0.39 -21.44
CA ALA A 184 3.65 -0.53 -22.90
C ALA A 184 2.38 -1.24 -23.40
N LYS A 185 1.93 -2.31 -22.74
CA LYS A 185 0.68 -2.99 -23.06
C LYS A 185 -0.53 -2.07 -22.85
N PHE A 186 -0.59 -1.38 -21.72
CA PHE A 186 -1.65 -0.42 -21.43
C PHE A 186 -1.76 0.67 -22.51
N LEU A 187 -0.63 1.26 -22.91
CA LEU A 187 -0.57 2.27 -23.97
C LEU A 187 -0.96 1.69 -25.34
N LYS A 188 -0.59 0.43 -25.62
CA LYS A 188 -1.00 -0.25 -26.85
C LYS A 188 -2.51 -0.48 -26.90
N ASP A 189 -3.09 -0.91 -25.78
CA ASP A 189 -4.53 -1.21 -25.68
C ASP A 189 -5.36 0.09 -25.53
N ASN A 190 -4.73 1.20 -25.13
CA ASN A 190 -5.34 2.50 -24.90
C ASN A 190 -4.48 3.62 -25.52
N PRO A 191 -4.43 3.75 -26.87
CA PRO A 191 -3.51 4.66 -27.54
C PRO A 191 -3.76 6.15 -27.24
N GLU A 192 -4.97 6.50 -26.78
CA GLU A 192 -5.33 7.86 -26.36
C GLU A 192 -5.11 8.12 -24.86
N ALA A 193 -4.79 7.08 -24.08
CA ALA A 193 -4.51 7.27 -22.67
C ALA A 193 -3.13 7.89 -22.49
N LEU A 194 -3.05 8.97 -21.71
CA LEU A 194 -1.77 9.42 -21.18
C LEU A 194 -1.13 8.27 -20.38
N PRO A 195 0.20 8.08 -20.45
CA PRO A 195 0.86 7.07 -19.65
C PRO A 195 0.43 7.23 -18.19
N PRO A 196 0.04 6.12 -17.52
CA PRO A 196 -0.43 6.19 -16.16
C PRO A 196 0.66 6.86 -15.33
N GLN A 197 0.33 7.99 -14.72
CA GLN A 197 1.26 8.61 -13.79
C GLN A 197 1.59 7.57 -12.72
N PRO A 198 2.88 7.38 -12.36
CA PRO A 198 3.23 6.45 -11.30
C PRO A 198 2.36 6.76 -10.07
N SER A 199 1.67 5.74 -9.54
CA SER A 199 0.63 5.99 -8.56
C SER A 199 1.23 6.71 -7.34
N ILE A 200 0.60 7.82 -6.95
CA ILE A 200 0.90 8.64 -5.76
C ILE A 200 0.99 7.80 -4.47
N ARG A 201 0.43 6.57 -4.44
CA ARG A 201 0.59 5.64 -3.31
C ARG A 201 2.05 5.27 -3.02
N ASN A 202 2.91 5.19 -4.03
CA ASN A 202 4.36 5.01 -3.80
C ASN A 202 5.05 6.33 -3.45
N GLU A 203 4.52 7.48 -3.88
CA GLU A 203 5.02 8.77 -3.40
C GLU A 203 4.89 8.89 -1.89
N HIS A 204 3.89 8.29 -1.23
CA HIS A 204 3.78 8.31 0.23
C HIS A 204 4.90 7.55 0.96
N CYS A 205 5.41 6.45 0.40
CA CYS A 205 6.56 5.75 0.97
C CYS A 205 7.87 6.47 0.64
N TYR A 206 7.98 7.16 -0.50
CA TYR A 206 9.18 7.91 -0.89
C TYR A 206 9.22 9.36 -0.37
N SER A 207 8.07 9.97 -0.06
CA SER A 207 7.95 11.32 0.53
C SER A 207 7.99 11.31 2.06
N LEU A 208 7.65 10.18 2.67
CA LEU A 208 7.98 9.90 4.07
C LEU A 208 9.35 9.21 4.21
N ALA A 209 10.00 8.82 3.11
CA ALA A 209 11.35 8.28 3.14
C ALA A 209 12.36 9.40 3.38
N HIS A 210 12.83 9.42 4.62
CA HIS A 210 14.23 9.65 4.96
C HIS A 210 15.14 9.26 3.78
N SER A 211 16.05 10.14 3.35
CA SER A 211 17.05 9.71 2.37
C SER A 211 17.80 8.51 2.94
N ARG A 212 18.27 7.60 2.08
CA ARG A 212 19.10 6.46 2.51
C ARG A 212 20.25 6.95 3.40
N ASP A 213 20.83 8.10 3.07
CA ASP A 213 21.87 8.77 3.85
C ASP A 213 21.38 9.26 5.22
N ASP A 214 20.18 9.84 5.34
CA ASP A 214 19.62 10.25 6.64
C ASP A 214 19.40 9.06 7.59
N VAL A 215 18.99 7.91 7.05
CA VAL A 215 18.83 6.65 7.81
C VAL A 215 20.17 6.07 8.22
N VAL A 216 21.15 6.06 7.30
CA VAL A 216 22.50 5.49 7.51
C VAL A 216 23.34 6.35 8.45
N LEU A 217 23.23 7.68 8.35
CA LEU A 217 23.99 8.64 9.17
C LEU A 217 23.36 8.90 10.54
N GLY A 218 22.19 8.30 10.84
CA GLY A 218 21.55 8.43 12.15
C GLY A 218 21.08 9.86 12.47
N ASN A 219 20.94 10.73 11.45
CA ASN A 219 20.52 12.12 11.59
C ASN A 219 19.00 12.22 11.81
N TYR A 220 18.53 11.63 12.92
CA TYR A 220 17.14 11.66 13.33
C TYR A 220 16.83 12.92 14.12
N ARG A 221 16.40 13.98 13.42
CA ARG A 221 15.65 15.06 14.06
C ARG A 221 14.15 14.78 13.83
N PRO A 222 13.38 14.38 14.87
CA PRO A 222 11.94 14.18 14.70
C PRO A 222 11.29 15.48 14.24
N TRP A 223 10.23 15.40 13.43
CA TRP A 223 9.51 16.56 12.89
C TRP A 223 8.69 17.31 13.95
N PRO A 224 8.33 18.58 13.73
CA PRO A 224 7.25 19.18 14.51
C PRO A 224 5.99 18.36 14.25
N PRO A 225 5.11 18.16 15.24
CA PRO A 225 3.85 17.49 15.01
C PRO A 225 3.01 18.37 14.05
N LEU A 226 3.04 18.00 12.77
CA LEU A 226 2.13 18.53 11.77
C LEU A 226 0.75 17.98 12.13
N GLY A 227 -0.21 18.87 12.37
CA GLY A 227 -1.56 18.46 12.77
C GLY A 227 -2.16 17.43 11.79
N PRO A 228 -3.10 16.60 12.26
CA PRO A 228 -3.68 15.53 11.44
C PRO A 228 -4.28 16.07 10.13
N GLY A 229 -3.98 15.40 9.01
CA GLY A 229 -4.56 15.69 7.69
C GLY A 229 -3.76 16.62 6.77
N ARG A 230 -2.46 16.86 7.03
CA ARG A 230 -1.58 17.56 6.08
C ARG A 230 -0.99 16.61 5.03
N PHE A 231 -0.88 17.09 3.79
CA PHE A 231 -0.37 16.34 2.63
C PHE A 231 1.17 16.27 2.61
N PRO A 232 1.78 15.29 1.91
CA PRO A 232 3.23 15.14 1.74
C PRO A 232 3.98 16.40 1.30
N GLU A 233 3.35 17.23 0.48
CA GLU A 233 3.90 18.50 -0.01
C GLU A 233 4.18 19.53 1.09
N GLN A 234 3.58 19.33 2.27
CA GLN A 234 3.74 20.19 3.44
C GLN A 234 4.80 19.67 4.42
N TYR A 235 5.42 18.54 4.11
CA TYR A 235 6.62 18.08 4.80
C TYR A 235 7.82 18.78 4.16
N PRO A 236 8.74 19.34 4.97
CA PRO A 236 9.94 19.94 4.42
C PRO A 236 10.76 18.86 3.68
N PRO A 237 11.25 19.19 2.48
CA PRO A 237 11.83 18.19 1.59
C PRO A 237 13.15 17.63 2.13
N THR A 238 13.41 16.34 1.86
CA THR A 238 14.77 15.78 2.01
C THR A 238 15.70 16.39 0.96
N ALA A 239 17.03 16.23 1.13
CA ALA A 239 18.02 16.73 0.19
C ALA A 239 17.77 16.21 -1.24
N SER A 240 17.45 14.92 -1.40
CA SER A 240 17.09 14.33 -2.69
C SER A 240 15.80 14.91 -3.27
N VAL A 241 14.80 15.23 -2.44
CA VAL A 241 13.56 15.89 -2.92
C VAL A 241 13.84 17.33 -3.35
N VAL A 242 14.73 18.07 -2.66
CA VAL A 242 15.16 19.41 -3.11
C VAL A 242 15.86 19.31 -4.47
N PHE A 243 16.79 18.36 -4.63
CA PHE A 243 17.45 18.10 -5.90
C PHE A 243 16.46 17.77 -7.02
N GLY A 244 15.50 16.88 -6.78
CA GLY A 244 14.46 16.56 -7.77
C GLY A 244 13.60 17.76 -8.19
N ARG A 245 13.31 18.69 -7.26
CA ARG A 245 12.62 19.94 -7.57
C ARG A 245 13.48 20.86 -8.45
N ASP A 246 14.75 21.00 -8.13
CA ASP A 246 15.68 21.82 -8.91
C ASP A 246 15.84 21.31 -10.34
N LEU A 247 15.94 19.99 -10.53
CA LEU A 247 15.99 19.39 -11.87
C LEU A 247 14.77 19.76 -12.72
N LYS A 248 13.58 19.80 -12.10
CA LYS A 248 12.35 20.26 -12.75
C LYS A 248 12.38 21.76 -13.04
N GLU A 249 12.81 22.57 -12.09
CA GLU A 249 12.90 24.03 -12.25
C GLU A 249 13.91 24.45 -13.33
N GLN A 250 14.99 23.69 -13.48
CA GLN A 250 15.98 23.85 -14.55
C GLN A 250 15.45 23.36 -15.92
N GLY A 251 14.26 22.76 -15.98
CA GLY A 251 13.67 22.23 -17.20
C GLY A 251 14.37 20.97 -17.73
N ILE A 252 15.23 20.33 -16.93
CA ILE A 252 15.88 19.06 -17.28
C ILE A 252 14.82 17.97 -17.40
N PHE A 253 13.82 18.00 -16.51
CA PHE A 253 12.63 17.16 -16.57
C PHE A 253 11.36 18.01 -16.55
N SER A 254 10.31 17.55 -17.23
CA SER A 254 8.98 18.18 -17.16
C SER A 254 8.26 17.93 -15.83
N TYR A 255 8.78 17.01 -15.01
CA TYR A 255 8.31 16.66 -13.67
C TYR A 255 9.51 16.54 -12.72
N ALA A 256 9.27 16.55 -11.40
CA ALA A 256 10.34 16.28 -10.44
C ALA A 256 10.52 14.76 -10.39
N PRO A 257 11.70 14.19 -10.74
CA PRO A 257 11.90 12.75 -10.68
C PRO A 257 11.68 12.26 -9.25
N VAL A 258 11.14 11.05 -9.11
CA VAL A 258 10.83 10.41 -7.81
C VAL A 258 11.30 8.96 -7.79
N GLY A 259 11.48 8.41 -6.59
CA GLY A 259 11.85 7.01 -6.42
C GLY A 259 13.22 6.68 -7.04
N ARG A 260 13.30 5.58 -7.79
CA ARG A 260 14.57 5.04 -8.29
C ARG A 260 15.33 5.99 -9.24
N GLU A 261 14.62 6.64 -10.15
CA GLU A 261 15.20 7.59 -11.11
C GLU A 261 15.89 8.74 -10.38
N LEU A 262 15.22 9.30 -9.36
CA LEU A 262 15.80 10.34 -8.50
C LEU A 262 17.04 9.83 -7.75
N TYR A 263 17.00 8.62 -7.21
CA TYR A 263 18.13 8.07 -6.45
C TYR A 263 19.35 7.77 -7.33
N GLN A 264 19.15 7.34 -8.58
CA GLN A 264 20.26 7.17 -9.52
C GLN A 264 20.93 8.50 -9.84
N LEU A 265 20.14 9.52 -10.19
CA LEU A 265 20.66 10.86 -10.43
C LEU A 265 21.32 11.46 -9.19
N TRP A 266 20.81 11.14 -8.00
CA TRP A 266 21.39 11.56 -6.72
C TRP A 266 22.72 10.85 -6.42
N ASP A 267 22.82 9.55 -6.70
CA ASP A 267 24.04 8.76 -6.51
C ASP A 267 25.15 9.18 -7.49
N ASP A 268 24.78 9.76 -8.65
CA ASP A 268 25.72 10.33 -9.63
C ASP A 268 26.29 11.69 -9.20
N LEU A 269 25.71 12.35 -8.18
CA LEU A 269 26.24 13.59 -7.63
C LEU A 269 27.50 13.33 -6.80
N SER A 270 28.48 14.24 -6.92
CA SER A 270 29.61 14.29 -5.99
C SER A 270 29.15 14.53 -4.55
N GLU A 271 29.99 14.19 -3.58
CA GLU A 271 29.66 14.42 -2.16
C GLU A 271 29.43 15.91 -1.87
N ASP A 272 30.26 16.79 -2.44
CA ASP A 272 30.13 18.24 -2.29
C ASP A 272 28.79 18.77 -2.84
N GLU A 273 28.31 18.22 -3.96
CA GLU A 273 26.99 18.56 -4.51
C GLU A 273 25.86 18.05 -3.62
N ARG A 274 25.98 16.83 -3.09
CA ARG A 274 25.01 16.28 -2.14
C ARG A 274 24.96 17.10 -0.86
N ASP A 275 26.09 17.57 -0.35
CA ASP A 275 26.18 18.46 0.82
C ASP A 275 25.45 19.79 0.60
N GLN A 276 25.59 20.41 -0.58
CA GLN A 276 24.83 21.63 -0.89
C GLN A 276 23.31 21.40 -0.82
N TYR A 277 22.81 20.25 -1.28
CA TYR A 277 21.39 19.92 -1.17
C TYR A 277 20.99 19.57 0.27
N ARG A 278 21.88 18.96 1.07
CA ARG A 278 21.65 18.70 2.50
C ARG A 278 21.51 20.01 3.28
N ASP A 279 22.41 20.98 3.05
CA ASP A 279 22.35 22.30 3.66
C ASP A 279 21.05 23.03 3.30
N ARG A 280 20.67 23.01 2.01
CA ARG A 280 19.42 23.62 1.55
C ARG A 280 18.20 22.96 2.16
N ALA A 281 18.18 21.63 2.24
CA ALA A 281 17.11 20.91 2.92
C ALA A 281 17.02 21.29 4.40
N GLU A 282 18.15 21.43 5.10
CA GLU A 282 18.16 21.84 6.52
C GLU A 282 17.63 23.26 6.71
N VAL A 283 17.97 24.21 5.82
CA VAL A 283 17.40 25.56 5.85
C VAL A 283 15.87 25.51 5.72
N LEU A 284 15.36 24.69 4.80
CA LEU A 284 13.90 24.50 4.62
C LEU A 284 13.26 23.82 5.84
N ARG A 285 13.93 22.84 6.46
CA ARG A 285 13.49 22.20 7.70
C ARG A 285 13.41 23.18 8.85
N GLN A 286 14.44 24.01 9.04
CA GLN A 286 14.49 25.00 10.11
C GLN A 286 13.40 26.07 9.93
N ALA A 287 13.20 26.55 8.70
CA ALA A 287 12.12 27.51 8.39
C ALA A 287 10.73 26.95 8.74
N ALA A 288 10.48 25.66 8.48
CA ALA A 288 9.22 25.00 8.84
C ALA A 288 9.04 24.85 10.35
N TRP A 289 10.12 24.54 11.09
CA TRP A 289 10.13 24.54 12.55
C TRP A 289 9.81 25.92 13.11
N ASP A 290 10.44 26.97 12.59
CA ASP A 290 10.21 28.35 13.02
C ASP A 290 8.74 28.77 12.78
N GLU A 291 8.17 28.40 11.62
CA GLU A 291 6.76 28.63 11.32
C GLU A 291 5.84 27.87 12.29
N TRP A 292 6.19 26.63 12.64
CA TRP A 292 5.44 25.84 13.61
C TRP A 292 5.50 26.47 15.01
N TYR A 293 6.68 26.85 15.51
CA TYR A 293 6.84 27.52 16.80
C TYR A 293 6.05 28.83 16.86
N LYS A 294 6.10 29.63 15.79
CA LYS A 294 5.29 30.86 15.66
C LYS A 294 3.79 30.58 15.80
N LYS A 295 3.30 29.51 15.16
CA LYS A 295 1.89 29.09 15.24
C LYS A 295 1.51 28.60 16.65
N GLN A 296 2.40 27.90 17.34
CA GLN A 296 2.13 27.40 18.70
C GLN A 296 2.18 28.52 19.74
N GLY A 297 3.16 29.43 19.68
CA GLY A 297 3.24 30.58 20.58
C GLY A 297 2.02 31.51 20.47
N SER A 298 1.46 31.63 19.26
CA SER A 298 0.21 32.36 19.02
C SER A 298 -1.02 31.69 19.68
N LYS A 299 -1.00 30.37 19.89
CA LYS A 299 -2.08 29.62 20.55
C LYS A 299 -1.94 29.57 22.07
N GLN A 300 -0.72 29.66 22.60
CA GLN A 300 -0.42 29.50 24.04
C GLN A 300 -0.26 30.82 24.82
N GLY A 301 -0.69 31.96 24.26
CA GLY A 301 -0.66 33.24 24.99
C GLY A 301 0.74 33.79 25.24
N GLY A 302 1.70 33.55 24.32
CA GLY A 302 2.99 34.25 24.32
C GLY A 302 4.16 33.56 25.04
N ARG A 303 4.00 32.32 25.52
CA ARG A 303 5.18 31.48 25.88
C ARG A 303 5.80 30.90 24.62
N ASP A 304 7.10 31.12 24.44
CA ASP A 304 7.89 30.52 23.38
C ASP A 304 8.06 29.01 23.66
N PRO A 305 7.51 28.11 22.84
CA PRO A 305 7.59 26.68 23.07
C PRO A 305 8.93 26.06 22.61
N ARG A 306 9.88 26.87 22.12
CA ARG A 306 11.19 26.35 21.71
C ARG A 306 11.90 25.70 22.91
N PRO A 307 12.28 24.41 22.82
CA PRO A 307 13.19 23.84 23.80
C PRO A 307 14.48 24.65 23.76
N VAL A 308 15.00 25.03 24.93
CA VAL A 308 16.34 25.61 25.07
C VAL A 308 17.33 24.49 24.75
N MET A 309 17.55 24.24 23.46
CA MET A 309 18.58 23.34 22.99
C MET A 309 19.89 24.07 23.29
N ALA A 310 20.49 23.76 24.43
CA ALA A 310 21.85 24.17 24.74
C ALA A 310 22.71 23.68 23.57
N LEU A 311 23.23 24.61 22.79
CA LEU A 311 24.24 24.33 21.79
C LEU A 311 25.42 23.72 22.55
N ALA A 312 25.60 22.40 22.43
CA ALA A 312 26.87 21.78 22.77
C ALA A 312 27.90 22.39 21.82
N SER A 313 28.61 23.39 22.32
CA SER A 313 29.74 23.99 21.63
C SER A 313 30.95 23.14 22.01
N GLU A 314 31.36 22.28 21.08
CA GLU A 314 32.75 21.80 20.96
C GLU A 314 33.20 22.04 19.51
#